data_AF-A0A1V5CTE2-F1
#
_entry.id   AF-A0A1V5CTE2-F1
#
_cell.length_a   1.000
_cell.length_b   1.000
_cell.length_c   1.000
_cell.angle_alpha   90.00
_cell.angle_beta   90.00
_cell.angle_gamma   90.00
#
_symmetry.space_group_name_H-M   'P 1'
#
loop_
_entity.id
_entity.type
_entity.pdbx_description
1 polymer ?
#
loop_
_entity_poly.entity_id
_entity_poly.type
_entity_poly.pdbx_seq_one_letter_code
_entity_poly.pdbx_strand_id
1 'polypeptide(L)'
;MTILASRKVVFCGMIVMVALGTISILMFEPERPGIWAVGMVVIVGLAAFLASRVMERRSAEIEVRQRETLDDDTTYSLFYADSGLAAPFVAELWHEIADTLGVPPGKLRPTDRFGYEIGNSFWITTEALDTLAAIAIRRAKEYHGAINWELIKTVDDYVRQLAALKGAKGTPRH
;
A
#
# COMPACT_ATOMS: atom_id res chain seq x y z
N MET A 1 -1.54 -15.58 11.92
CA MET A 1 -0.31 -14.84 12.29
C MET A 1 1.00 -15.60 12.03
N THR A 2 0.99 -16.78 11.42
CA THR A 2 2.16 -17.67 11.23
C THR A 2 2.84 -17.58 9.86
N ILE A 3 2.17 -17.05 8.84
CA ILE A 3 2.65 -17.06 7.44
C ILE A 3 3.73 -15.97 7.19
N LEU A 4 3.65 -14.85 7.89
CA LEU A 4 4.59 -13.72 7.72
C LEU A 4 5.98 -14.01 8.32
N ALA A 5 6.02 -14.77 9.42
CA ALA A 5 7.27 -15.20 10.06
C ALA A 5 8.02 -16.22 9.17
N SER A 6 7.29 -17.13 8.52
CA SER A 6 7.87 -18.14 7.64
C SER A 6 8.54 -17.51 6.40
N ARG A 7 7.98 -16.43 5.83
CA ARG A 7 8.55 -15.76 4.64
C ARG A 7 9.85 -14.99 4.91
N LYS A 8 9.98 -14.33 6.06
CA LYS A 8 11.25 -13.66 6.45
C LYS A 8 12.35 -14.67 6.76
N VAL A 9 12.00 -15.81 7.33
CA VAL A 9 12.93 -16.92 7.63
C VAL A 9 13.43 -17.58 6.34
N VAL A 10 12.56 -17.79 5.35
CA VAL A 10 12.98 -18.32 4.02
C VAL A 10 13.91 -17.34 3.31
N PHE A 11 13.62 -16.04 3.36
CA PHE A 11 14.46 -15.02 2.73
C PHE A 11 15.84 -14.91 3.38
N CYS A 12 15.90 -14.94 4.71
CA CYS A 12 17.14 -14.92 5.47
C CYS A 12 17.96 -16.21 5.25
N GLY A 13 17.30 -17.37 5.22
CA GLY A 13 17.92 -18.66 4.94
C GLY A 13 18.52 -18.72 3.52
N MET A 14 17.85 -18.14 2.52
CA MET A 14 18.34 -18.12 1.15
C MET A 14 19.55 -17.20 0.98
N ILE A 15 19.56 -16.03 1.62
CA ILE A 15 20.73 -15.13 1.64
C ILE A 15 21.93 -15.80 2.32
N VAL A 16 21.71 -16.48 3.45
CA VAL A 16 22.76 -17.21 4.17
C VAL A 16 23.30 -18.37 3.34
N MET A 17 22.44 -19.14 2.67
CA MET A 17 22.85 -20.22 1.75
C MET A 17 23.64 -19.69 0.55
N VAL A 18 23.22 -18.57 -0.02
CA VAL A 18 23.92 -17.89 -1.11
C VAL A 18 25.30 -17.41 -0.67
N ALA A 19 25.40 -16.80 0.52
CA ALA A 19 26.67 -16.33 1.08
C ALA A 19 27.61 -17.49 1.44
N LEU A 20 27.10 -18.60 1.99
CA LEU A 20 27.90 -19.78 2.30
C LEU A 20 28.38 -20.49 1.01
N GLY A 21 27.56 -20.50 -0.04
CA GLY A 21 27.92 -21.03 -1.35
C GLY A 21 29.06 -20.24 -2.01
N THR A 22 29.05 -18.91 -1.95
CA THR A 22 30.14 -18.08 -2.49
C THR A 22 31.42 -18.21 -1.68
N ILE A 23 31.34 -18.29 -0.35
CA ILE A 23 32.51 -18.51 0.53
C ILE A 23 33.16 -19.86 0.24
N SER A 24 32.37 -20.91 -0.01
CA SER A 24 32.89 -22.25 -0.35
C SER A 24 33.59 -22.26 -1.72
N ILE A 25 33.07 -21.53 -2.71
CA ILE A 25 33.68 -21.41 -4.05
C ILE A 25 34.97 -20.57 -4.02
N LEU A 26 35.02 -19.54 -3.16
CA LEU A 26 36.22 -18.71 -2.96
C LEU A 26 37.35 -19.44 -2.21
N MET A 27 37.03 -20.43 -1.39
CA MET A 27 38.02 -21.19 -0.61
C MET A 27 38.71 -22.31 -1.39
N PHE A 28 38.18 -22.75 -2.53
CA PHE A 28 38.59 -24.02 -3.14
C PHE A 28 39.54 -23.93 -4.36
N GLU A 29 39.67 -22.79 -5.05
CA GLU A 29 40.67 -22.66 -6.13
C GLU A 29 41.15 -21.20 -6.36
N PRO A 30 42.44 -20.88 -6.09
CA PRO A 30 42.95 -19.50 -6.13
C PRO A 30 43.28 -18.98 -7.54
N GLU A 31 43.28 -19.83 -8.57
CA GLU A 31 43.73 -19.46 -9.92
C GLU A 31 42.56 -19.42 -10.93
N ARG A 32 41.75 -18.36 -10.84
CA ARG A 32 40.85 -17.81 -11.90
C ARG A 32 39.78 -18.74 -12.52
N PRO A 33 38.65 -18.95 -11.82
CA PRO A 33 37.33 -18.72 -12.46
C PRO A 33 36.25 -18.10 -11.53
N GLY A 34 36.61 -17.66 -10.33
CA GLY A 34 35.65 -17.24 -9.29
C GLY A 34 34.77 -16.02 -9.61
N ILE A 35 35.20 -15.11 -10.50
CA ILE A 35 34.46 -13.87 -10.80
C ILE A 35 33.12 -14.16 -11.49
N TRP A 36 33.07 -15.15 -12.39
CA TRP A 36 31.84 -15.54 -13.09
C TRP A 36 30.84 -16.24 -12.16
N ALA A 37 31.34 -17.05 -11.22
CA ALA A 37 30.52 -17.71 -10.21
C ALA A 37 29.89 -16.72 -9.23
N VAL A 38 30.68 -15.75 -8.75
CA VAL A 38 30.16 -14.67 -7.88
C VAL A 38 29.15 -13.80 -8.65
N GLY A 39 29.45 -13.46 -9.90
CA GLY A 39 28.54 -12.69 -10.76
C GLY A 39 27.19 -13.38 -10.98
N MET A 40 27.19 -14.69 -11.28
CA MET A 40 25.96 -15.48 -11.46
C MET A 40 25.12 -15.51 -10.18
N VAL A 41 25.76 -15.67 -9.03
CA VAL A 41 25.04 -15.71 -7.75
C VAL A 41 24.39 -14.36 -7.43
N VAL A 42 25.07 -13.24 -7.70
CA VAL A 42 24.49 -11.90 -7.55
C VAL A 42 23.32 -11.70 -8.51
N ILE A 43 23.45 -12.13 -9.77
CA ILE A 43 22.38 -12.03 -10.78
C ILE A 43 21.16 -12.85 -10.37
N VAL A 44 21.35 -14.10 -9.94
CA VAL A 44 20.25 -14.98 -9.50
C VAL A 44 19.59 -14.43 -8.23
N GLY A 45 20.39 -13.94 -7.28
CA GLY A 45 19.87 -13.28 -6.07
C GLY A 45 19.05 -12.03 -6.39
N LEU A 46 19.54 -11.19 -7.31
CA LEU A 46 18.83 -9.99 -7.75
C LEU A 46 17.56 -10.34 -8.52
N ALA A 47 17.60 -11.33 -9.40
CA ALA A 47 16.45 -11.81 -10.14
C ALA A 47 15.37 -12.39 -9.20
N ALA A 48 15.76 -13.19 -8.21
CA ALA A 48 14.85 -13.72 -7.20
C ALA A 48 14.26 -12.60 -6.30
N PHE A 49 15.08 -11.61 -5.92
CA PHE A 49 14.61 -10.43 -5.19
C PHE A 49 13.55 -9.68 -6.00
N LEU A 50 13.82 -9.39 -7.27
CA LEU A 50 12.87 -8.70 -8.15
C LEU A 50 11.60 -9.53 -8.38
N ALA A 51 11.72 -10.85 -8.60
CA ALA A 51 10.58 -11.75 -8.77
C ALA A 51 9.70 -11.82 -7.51
N SER A 52 10.29 -11.86 -6.32
CA SER A 52 9.54 -11.87 -5.05
C SER A 52 8.73 -10.58 -4.87
N ARG A 53 9.32 -9.42 -5.23
CA ARG A 53 8.63 -8.13 -5.22
C ARG A 53 7.49 -8.09 -6.23
N VAL A 54 7.61 -8.73 -7.39
CA VAL A 54 6.54 -8.80 -8.40
C VAL A 54 5.41 -9.75 -7.99
N MET A 55 5.71 -10.89 -7.37
CA MET A 55 4.70 -11.84 -6.86
C MET A 55 3.90 -11.26 -5.69
N GLU A 56 4.54 -10.50 -4.79
CA GLU A 56 3.85 -9.74 -3.75
C GLU A 56 2.79 -8.80 -4.33
N ARG A 57 3.12 -8.13 -5.43
CA ARG A 57 2.22 -7.20 -6.12
C ARG A 57 1.02 -7.91 -6.75
N ARG A 58 1.22 -9.07 -7.38
CA ARG A 58 0.12 -9.85 -7.98
C ARG A 58 -0.83 -10.42 -6.93
N SER A 59 -0.32 -10.76 -5.75
CA SER A 59 -1.15 -11.32 -4.68
C SER A 59 -2.11 -10.27 -4.10
N ALA A 60 -1.64 -9.05 -3.87
CA ALA A 60 -2.48 -7.93 -3.45
C ALA A 60 -3.52 -7.54 -4.51
N GLU A 61 -3.16 -7.59 -5.80
CA GLU A 61 -4.08 -7.33 -6.92
C GLU A 61 -5.22 -8.35 -6.99
N ILE A 62 -4.89 -9.64 -6.85
CA ILE A 62 -5.90 -10.72 -6.84
C ILE A 62 -6.84 -10.55 -5.64
N GLU A 63 -6.29 -10.20 -4.48
CA GLU A 63 -7.07 -10.00 -3.26
C GLU A 63 -8.09 -8.87 -3.42
N VAL A 64 -7.69 -7.70 -3.93
CA VAL A 64 -8.62 -6.58 -4.16
C VAL A 64 -9.69 -6.94 -5.20
N ARG A 65 -9.34 -7.63 -6.29
CA ARG A 65 -10.30 -8.04 -7.32
C ARG A 65 -11.31 -9.07 -6.83
N GLN A 66 -10.89 -10.00 -5.95
CA GLN A 66 -11.75 -11.08 -5.42
C GLN A 66 -12.66 -10.66 -4.26
N ARG A 67 -12.45 -9.48 -3.66
CA ARG A 67 -13.32 -8.97 -2.57
C ARG A 67 -14.77 -8.84 -3.00
N GLU A 68 -15.69 -9.02 -2.07
CA GLU A 68 -17.09 -8.68 -2.29
C GLU A 68 -17.22 -7.19 -2.61
N THR A 69 -18.07 -6.84 -3.58
CA THR A 69 -18.36 -5.44 -3.89
C THR A 69 -19.39 -4.94 -2.86
N LEU A 70 -19.03 -3.90 -2.11
CA LEU A 70 -19.96 -3.22 -1.19
C LEU A 70 -20.54 -1.98 -1.88
N ASP A 71 -21.80 -1.67 -1.61
CA ASP A 71 -22.37 -0.37 -1.95
C ASP A 71 -21.99 0.68 -0.90
N ASP A 72 -22.32 1.94 -1.18
CA ASP A 72 -21.97 3.08 -0.32
C ASP A 72 -22.65 3.01 1.05
N ASP A 73 -23.93 2.61 1.08
CA ASP A 73 -24.73 2.52 2.31
C ASP A 73 -24.23 1.39 3.22
N THR A 74 -23.85 0.26 2.64
CA THR A 74 -23.25 -0.90 3.31
C THR A 74 -21.86 -0.55 3.80
N THR A 75 -21.07 0.15 3.00
CA THR A 75 -19.73 0.63 3.39
C THR A 75 -19.83 1.58 4.58
N TYR A 76 -20.75 2.55 4.52
CA TYR A 76 -20.96 3.48 5.62
C TYR A 76 -21.46 2.77 6.88
N SER A 77 -22.47 1.91 6.76
CA SER A 77 -23.05 1.19 7.91
C SER A 77 -22.05 0.26 8.59
N LEU A 78 -21.19 -0.42 7.84
CA LEU A 78 -20.18 -1.33 8.40
C LEU A 78 -19.01 -0.62 9.07
N PHE A 79 -18.59 0.55 8.56
CA PHE A 79 -17.30 1.14 8.97
C PHE A 79 -17.39 2.54 9.60
N TYR A 80 -18.48 3.28 9.33
CA TYR A 80 -18.60 4.69 9.70
C TYR A 80 -19.89 5.04 10.46
N ALA A 81 -20.83 4.12 10.66
CA ALA A 81 -22.07 4.39 11.39
C ALA A 81 -21.84 5.05 12.76
N ASP A 82 -20.86 4.55 13.53
CA ASP A 82 -20.54 5.04 14.87
C ASP A 82 -19.48 6.17 14.87
N SER A 83 -19.05 6.62 13.69
CA SER A 83 -17.96 7.60 13.58
C SER A 83 -18.42 9.05 13.78
N GLY A 84 -19.73 9.31 13.77
CA GLY A 84 -20.30 10.65 13.81
C GLY A 84 -20.07 11.46 12.52
N LEU A 85 -19.56 10.84 11.46
CA LEU A 85 -19.32 11.48 10.17
C LEU A 85 -20.59 11.46 9.31
N ALA A 86 -20.80 12.47 8.48
CA ALA A 86 -21.94 12.48 7.57
C ALA A 86 -21.76 11.48 6.42
N ALA A 87 -22.69 10.53 6.28
CA ALA A 87 -22.71 9.53 5.19
C ALA A 87 -22.44 10.09 3.77
N PRO A 88 -23.12 11.16 3.30
CA PRO A 88 -22.86 11.68 1.96
C PRO A 88 -21.43 12.22 1.80
N PHE A 89 -20.81 12.68 2.89
CA PHE A 89 -19.45 13.17 2.85
C PHE A 89 -18.41 12.05 2.86
N VAL A 90 -18.67 10.98 3.61
CA VAL A 90 -17.85 9.77 3.57
C VAL A 90 -17.86 9.21 2.16
N ALA A 91 -19.04 9.08 1.54
CA ALA A 91 -19.17 8.61 0.15
C ALA A 91 -18.41 9.51 -0.84
N GLU A 92 -18.52 10.83 -0.72
CA GLU A 92 -17.78 11.79 -1.57
C GLU A 92 -16.26 11.58 -1.49
N LEU A 93 -15.70 11.44 -0.28
CA LEU A 93 -14.28 11.16 -0.09
C LEU A 93 -13.87 9.77 -0.58
N TRP A 94 -14.76 8.80 -0.42
CA TRP A 94 -14.55 7.43 -0.85
C TRP A 94 -14.43 7.30 -2.37
N HIS A 95 -15.36 7.92 -3.10
CA HIS A 95 -15.35 7.98 -4.56
C HIS A 95 -14.18 8.80 -5.09
N GLU A 96 -13.77 9.87 -4.40
CA GLU A 96 -12.57 10.63 -4.77
C GLU A 96 -11.30 9.75 -4.77
N ILE A 97 -11.14 8.91 -3.74
CA ILE A 97 -10.03 7.94 -3.68
C ILE A 97 -10.16 6.92 -4.82
N ALA A 98 -11.35 6.36 -5.01
CA ALA A 98 -11.64 5.36 -6.03
C ALA A 98 -11.30 5.86 -7.44
N ASP A 99 -11.79 7.06 -7.78
CA ASP A 99 -11.60 7.68 -9.09
C ASP A 99 -10.14 8.05 -9.32
N THR A 100 -9.49 8.65 -8.32
CA THR A 100 -8.08 9.08 -8.44
C THR A 100 -7.14 7.89 -8.61
N LEU A 101 -7.44 6.77 -7.94
CA LEU A 101 -6.60 5.57 -7.98
C LEU A 101 -7.07 4.54 -9.02
N GLY A 102 -8.17 4.82 -9.75
CA GLY A 102 -8.72 3.91 -10.75
C GLY A 102 -9.18 2.56 -10.17
N VAL A 103 -9.64 2.54 -8.92
CA VAL A 103 -10.12 1.34 -8.21
C VAL A 103 -11.65 1.41 -8.10
N PRO A 104 -12.40 0.32 -8.31
CA PRO A 104 -13.84 0.34 -8.07
C PRO A 104 -14.15 0.68 -6.60
N PRO A 105 -15.06 1.63 -6.32
CA PRO A 105 -15.31 2.14 -4.96
C PRO A 105 -15.76 1.03 -3.99
N GLY A 106 -16.57 0.09 -4.46
CA GLY A 106 -17.04 -1.04 -3.65
C GLY A 106 -15.98 -2.09 -3.28
N LYS A 107 -14.77 -2.01 -3.85
CA LYS A 107 -13.65 -2.91 -3.52
C LYS A 107 -12.68 -2.32 -2.50
N LEU A 108 -12.75 -1.00 -2.28
CA LEU A 108 -11.98 -0.33 -1.25
C LEU A 108 -12.43 -0.78 0.15
N ARG A 109 -11.49 -0.79 1.09
CA ARG A 109 -11.73 -1.04 2.50
C ARG A 109 -11.00 0.03 3.33
N PRO A 110 -11.51 0.37 4.53
CA PRO A 110 -10.90 1.42 5.35
C PRO A 110 -9.45 1.09 5.72
N THR A 111 -9.15 -0.20 5.91
CA THR A 111 -7.81 -0.69 6.27
C THR A 111 -6.80 -0.64 5.14
N ASP A 112 -7.25 -0.41 3.91
CA ASP A 112 -6.36 -0.52 2.76
C ASP A 112 -5.29 0.57 2.80
N ARG A 113 -4.03 0.15 2.69
CA ARG A 113 -2.87 1.03 2.81
C ARG A 113 -2.42 1.62 1.47
N PHE A 114 -2.26 2.93 1.41
CA PHE A 114 -1.64 3.63 0.28
C PHE A 114 -0.19 3.16 0.09
N GLY A 115 0.22 2.93 -1.16
CA GLY A 115 1.55 2.48 -1.57
C GLY A 115 1.88 0.99 -1.34
N TYR A 116 1.28 0.30 -0.36
CA TYR A 116 1.53 -1.13 -0.09
C TYR A 116 0.44 -2.03 -0.67
N GLU A 117 -0.82 -1.72 -0.38
CA GLU A 117 -2.01 -2.51 -0.79
C GLU A 117 -2.75 -1.80 -1.93
N ILE A 118 -2.75 -0.47 -1.91
CA ILE A 118 -3.32 0.42 -2.94
C ILE A 118 -2.18 1.34 -3.40
N GLY A 119 -1.46 0.99 -4.47
CA GLY A 119 -0.35 1.82 -4.96
C GLY A 119 0.85 1.07 -5.52
N ASN A 120 0.98 -0.23 -5.22
CA ASN A 120 2.03 -1.09 -5.77
C ASN A 120 1.52 -2.06 -6.85
N SER A 121 0.21 -2.01 -7.12
CA SER A 121 -0.43 -2.69 -8.24
C SER A 121 -0.05 -1.96 -9.53
N PHE A 122 0.13 -2.70 -10.63
CA PHE A 122 0.58 -2.17 -11.94
C PHE A 122 -0.29 -1.02 -12.51
N TRP A 123 -1.46 -0.79 -11.90
CA TRP A 123 -2.49 0.17 -12.30
C TRP A 123 -2.44 1.50 -11.52
N ILE A 124 -1.85 1.51 -10.33
CA ILE A 124 -1.77 2.72 -9.50
C ILE A 124 -0.35 3.24 -9.57
N THR A 125 -0.15 4.32 -10.31
CA THR A 125 1.16 4.94 -10.45
C THR A 125 1.50 5.75 -9.21
N THR A 126 2.79 5.99 -8.96
CA THR A 126 3.23 6.98 -7.97
C THR A 126 2.56 8.33 -8.21
N GLU A 127 2.35 8.69 -9.48
CA GLU A 127 1.66 9.90 -9.92
C GLU A 127 0.18 9.96 -9.47
N ALA A 128 -0.54 8.84 -9.44
CA ALA A 128 -1.91 8.79 -8.92
C ALA A 128 -1.95 9.07 -7.41
N LEU A 129 -0.97 8.56 -6.65
CA LEU A 129 -0.85 8.86 -5.21
C LEU A 129 -0.45 10.32 -4.97
N ASP A 130 0.47 10.86 -5.77
CA ASP A 130 0.85 12.27 -5.70
C ASP A 130 -0.33 13.20 -6.04
N THR A 131 -1.16 12.80 -7.01
CA THR A 131 -2.40 13.50 -7.38
C THR A 131 -3.40 13.47 -6.22
N LEU A 132 -3.61 12.30 -5.60
CA LEU A 132 -4.49 12.17 -4.43
C LEU A 132 -4.00 13.03 -3.26
N ALA A 133 -2.69 13.09 -3.03
CA ALA A 133 -2.09 13.96 -2.02
C ALA A 133 -2.37 15.44 -2.31
N ALA A 134 -2.20 15.86 -3.58
CA ALA A 134 -2.46 17.24 -3.99
C ALA A 134 -3.93 17.63 -3.81
N ILE A 135 -4.86 16.73 -4.17
CA ILE A 135 -6.31 16.91 -3.96
C ILE A 135 -6.61 17.07 -2.47
N ALA A 136 -6.06 16.19 -1.63
CA ALA A 136 -6.26 16.21 -0.19
C ALA A 136 -5.78 17.51 0.45
N ILE A 137 -4.59 17.99 0.07
CA ILE A 137 -4.03 19.26 0.56
C ILE A 137 -4.89 20.44 0.13
N ARG A 138 -5.37 20.44 -1.13
CA ARG A 138 -6.27 21.49 -1.63
C ARG A 138 -7.57 21.52 -0.82
N ARG A 139 -8.18 20.36 -0.58
CA ARG A 139 -9.44 20.23 0.16
C ARG A 139 -9.28 20.63 1.63
N ALA A 140 -8.17 20.25 2.26
CA ALA A 140 -7.84 20.68 3.61
C ALA A 140 -7.77 22.22 3.72
N LYS A 141 -7.17 22.90 2.72
CA LYS A 141 -7.14 24.37 2.66
C LYS A 141 -8.54 24.98 2.50
N GLU A 142 -9.42 24.37 1.71
CA GLU A 142 -10.84 24.80 1.58
C GLU A 142 -11.62 24.66 2.90
N TYR A 143 -11.19 23.73 3.75
CA TYR A 143 -11.70 23.55 5.11
C TYR A 143 -10.97 24.41 6.15
N HIS A 144 -10.08 25.32 5.73
CA HIS A 144 -9.23 26.15 6.60
C HIS A 144 -8.34 25.33 7.56
N GLY A 145 -8.05 24.08 7.20
CA GLY A 145 -7.18 23.18 7.93
C GLY A 145 -5.86 22.90 7.21
N ALA A 146 -5.04 22.11 7.85
CA ALA A 146 -3.87 21.50 7.26
C ALA A 146 -3.88 20.00 7.57
N ILE A 147 -3.54 19.19 6.58
CA ILE A 147 -3.31 17.75 6.77
C ILE A 147 -1.83 17.47 6.58
N ASN A 148 -1.32 16.49 7.31
CA ASN A 148 0.00 15.94 7.06
C ASN A 148 -0.15 14.63 6.28
N TRP A 149 0.12 14.67 4.98
CA TRP A 149 0.02 13.52 4.09
C TRP A 149 0.87 12.33 4.55
N GLU A 150 2.04 12.57 5.16
CA GLU A 150 2.93 11.49 5.61
C GLU A 150 2.31 10.63 6.74
N LEU A 151 1.33 11.17 7.44
CA LEU A 151 0.59 10.45 8.49
C LEU A 151 -0.61 9.68 7.93
N ILE A 152 -1.06 10.00 6.72
CA ILE A 152 -2.19 9.31 6.07
C ILE A 152 -1.67 8.04 5.41
N LYS A 153 -1.95 6.89 6.04
CA LYS A 153 -1.48 5.58 5.55
C LYS A 153 -2.58 4.75 4.94
N THR A 154 -3.82 4.97 5.34
CA THR A 154 -4.99 4.18 4.95
C THR A 154 -6.11 5.03 4.37
N VAL A 155 -7.03 4.38 3.66
CA VAL A 155 -8.31 4.99 3.24
C VAL A 155 -9.05 5.58 4.46
N ASP A 156 -9.06 4.89 5.60
CA ASP A 156 -9.71 5.39 6.82
C ASP A 156 -9.05 6.67 7.36
N ASP A 157 -7.71 6.72 7.40
CA ASP A 157 -6.98 7.90 7.85
C ASP A 157 -7.33 9.12 6.99
N TYR A 158 -7.44 8.92 5.68
CA TYR A 158 -7.81 9.96 4.72
C TYR A 158 -9.20 10.51 5.01
N VAL A 159 -10.19 9.61 5.10
CA VAL A 159 -11.59 9.96 5.32
C VAL A 159 -11.76 10.68 6.64
N ARG A 160 -11.20 10.14 7.73
CA ARG A 160 -11.35 10.72 9.07
C ARG A 160 -10.67 12.07 9.21
N GLN A 161 -9.47 12.26 8.64
CA GLN A 161 -8.78 13.55 8.75
C GLN A 161 -9.52 14.65 8.00
N LEU A 162 -9.97 14.39 6.77
CA LEU A 162 -10.71 15.40 6.00
C LEU A 162 -12.12 15.64 6.56
N ALA A 163 -12.76 14.61 7.10
CA ALA A 163 -14.06 14.75 7.76
C ALA A 163 -13.98 15.49 9.09
N ALA A 164 -12.92 15.30 9.87
CA ALA A 164 -12.68 16.09 11.07
C ALA A 164 -12.53 17.59 10.74
N LEU A 165 -11.78 17.92 9.67
CA LEU A 165 -11.61 19.30 9.22
C LEU A 165 -12.92 19.93 8.74
N LYS A 166 -13.74 19.20 7.97
CA LYS A 166 -15.06 19.69 7.53
C LYS A 166 -16.03 19.84 8.71
N GLY A 167 -16.03 18.90 9.66
CA GLY A 167 -16.85 18.96 10.87
C GLY A 167 -16.51 20.15 11.77
N ALA A 168 -15.23 20.53 11.87
CA ALA A 168 -14.80 21.74 12.58
C ALA A 168 -15.39 23.04 11.98
N LYS A 169 -15.71 23.04 10.68
CA LYS A 169 -16.39 24.14 9.99
C LYS A 169 -17.91 24.13 10.15
N GLY A 170 -18.49 23.01 10.59
CA GLY A 170 -19.94 22.74 10.56
C GLY A 170 -20.73 23.06 11.83
N THR A 171 -20.12 23.62 12.89
CA THR A 171 -20.87 23.97 14.12
C THR A 171 -21.10 25.49 14.20
N PRO A 172 -22.22 26.04 13.69
CA PRO A 172 -22.74 27.26 14.28
C PRO A 172 -23.20 26.88 15.69
N ARG A 173 -22.46 27.32 16.71
CA ARG A 173 -22.99 27.38 18.08
C ARG A 173 -24.14 28.39 18.04
N HIS A 174 -25.36 27.88 18.01
CA HIS A 174 -26.55 28.61 18.45
C HIS A 174 -26.74 28.39 19.94
#